data_AF-A0A397CUB9-F1
#
_entry.id   AF-A0A397CUB9-F1
#
_cell.length_a   1.000
_cell.length_b   1.000
_cell.length_c   1.000
_cell.angle_alpha   90.00
_cell.angle_beta   90.00
_cell.angle_gamma   90.00
#
_symmetry.space_group_name_H-M   'P 1'
#
loop_
_entity.id
_entity.type
_entity.pdbx_description
1 polymer ?
#
loop_
_entity_poly.entity_id
_entity_poly.type
_entity_poly.pdbx_seq_one_letter_code
_entity_poly.pdbx_strand_id
1 'polypeptide(L)'
;MYMSAIQATIFDALYKSDSSRAWVFQALYDYQWGSVANEVAAWHTHGLTSFVCQSQNLYQYGIQDTITIVNSLNLEQSIRINEQKTLANLVGVEYVGPWNNLAICEAIWCSLVRQAGNVIDKIGISYDVDIIIGTIQPPTIDLVRENTFQDAFFRHLHLKTNAAIGDNDPRSNDYYLRSVEVDPVPSTWRGMLFAGGNPMYVYNDLVPFVQDSFGHNDACQVQKPFKVKLQPNSILLALRALPP
;
A
#
# COMPACT_ATOMS: atom_id res chain seq x y z
N MET A 1 6.23 23.88 0.19
CA MET A 1 7.11 23.31 1.23
C MET A 1 8.39 22.69 0.66
N TYR A 2 8.45 22.23 -0.60
CA TYR A 2 9.64 21.55 -1.15
C TYR A 2 10.44 22.33 -2.22
N MET A 3 10.15 23.63 -2.42
CA MET A 3 10.79 24.39 -3.50
C MET A 3 12.31 24.53 -3.30
N SER A 4 12.78 24.69 -2.06
CA SER A 4 14.22 24.72 -1.76
C SER A 4 14.88 23.38 -2.08
N ALA A 5 14.27 22.27 -1.66
CA ALA A 5 14.79 20.93 -1.90
C ALA A 5 14.83 20.60 -3.39
N ILE A 6 13.77 20.94 -4.14
CA ILE A 6 13.73 20.78 -5.60
C ILE A 6 14.83 21.63 -6.26
N GLN A 7 15.01 22.87 -5.81
CA GLN A 7 16.06 23.74 -6.32
C GLN A 7 17.45 23.12 -6.09
N ALA A 8 17.76 22.77 -4.85
CA ALA A 8 19.07 22.26 -4.44
C ALA A 8 19.41 20.90 -5.08
N THR A 9 18.44 19.98 -5.11
CA THR A 9 18.70 18.59 -5.51
C THR A 9 18.52 18.34 -7.01
N ILE A 10 17.71 19.16 -7.69
CA ILE A 10 17.38 19.01 -9.12
C ILE A 10 17.87 20.20 -9.93
N PHE A 11 17.34 21.41 -9.68
CA PHE A 11 17.58 22.53 -10.58
C PHE A 11 19.02 23.06 -10.56
N ASP A 12 19.71 23.03 -9.43
CA ASP A 12 21.12 23.44 -9.33
C ASP A 12 22.02 22.57 -10.22
N ALA A 13 21.69 21.29 -10.40
CA ALA A 13 22.39 20.43 -11.33
C ALA A 13 22.01 20.72 -12.80
N LEU A 14 20.73 20.96 -13.08
CA LEU A 14 20.26 21.27 -14.43
C LEU A 14 20.75 22.63 -14.94
N TYR A 15 20.92 23.63 -14.06
CA TYR A 15 21.41 24.95 -14.43
C TYR A 15 22.92 25.03 -14.70
N LYS A 16 23.67 23.94 -14.51
CA LYS A 16 25.09 23.86 -14.87
C LYS A 16 25.33 23.75 -16.38
N SER A 17 24.33 23.37 -17.16
CA SER A 17 24.42 23.22 -18.61
C SER A 17 23.44 24.15 -19.31
N ASP A 18 23.89 24.86 -20.34
CA ASP A 18 23.02 25.75 -21.12
C ASP A 18 21.91 24.98 -21.83
N SER A 19 22.21 23.79 -22.36
CA SER A 19 21.21 22.91 -22.99
C SER A 19 20.15 22.45 -21.99
N SER A 20 20.56 22.06 -20.79
CA SER A 20 19.64 21.60 -19.74
C SER A 20 18.79 22.76 -19.20
N ARG A 21 19.38 23.95 -19.06
CA ARG A 21 18.67 25.17 -18.68
C ARG A 21 17.63 25.57 -19.72
N ALA A 22 17.98 25.55 -21.01
CA ALA A 22 17.04 25.79 -22.10
C ALA A 22 15.88 24.79 -22.08
N TRP A 23 16.17 23.51 -21.86
CA TRP A 23 15.15 22.47 -21.70
C TRP A 23 14.23 22.74 -20.50
N VAL A 24 14.76 23.12 -19.34
CA VAL A 24 13.92 23.45 -18.15
C VAL A 24 12.98 24.60 -18.46
N PHE A 25 13.47 25.68 -19.07
CA PHE A 25 12.63 26.81 -19.47
C PHE A 25 11.54 26.37 -20.45
N GLN A 26 11.89 25.63 -21.49
CA GLN A 26 10.92 25.12 -22.46
C GLN A 26 9.89 24.17 -21.78
N ALA A 27 10.35 23.24 -20.95
CA ALA A 27 9.53 22.23 -20.31
C ALA A 27 8.63 22.80 -19.19
N LEU A 28 8.97 23.94 -18.57
CA LEU A 28 8.14 24.55 -17.53
C LEU A 28 7.17 25.60 -18.09
N TYR A 29 7.56 26.34 -19.13
CA TYR A 29 6.75 27.44 -19.67
C TYR A 29 5.90 27.03 -20.87
N ASP A 30 6.40 26.16 -21.75
CA ASP A 30 5.71 25.80 -22.99
C ASP A 30 5.02 24.44 -22.92
N TYR A 31 5.11 23.74 -21.79
CA TYR A 31 4.51 22.42 -21.65
C TYR A 31 2.98 22.50 -21.63
N GLN A 32 2.38 21.85 -22.62
CA GLN A 32 0.94 21.64 -22.71
C GLN A 32 0.65 20.19 -22.33
N TRP A 33 -0.25 20.01 -21.36
CA TRP A 33 -0.73 18.68 -21.00
C TRP A 33 -1.37 18.02 -22.22
N GLY A 34 -0.99 16.77 -22.49
CA GLY A 34 -1.65 15.96 -23.51
C GLY A 34 -3.10 15.62 -23.12
N SER A 35 -3.86 15.05 -24.05
CA SER A 35 -5.15 14.47 -23.70
C SER A 35 -4.97 13.21 -22.85
N VAL A 36 -5.94 12.94 -21.97
CA VAL A 36 -5.98 11.68 -21.19
C VAL A 36 -5.94 10.46 -22.13
N ALA A 37 -6.56 10.54 -23.30
CA ALA A 37 -6.53 9.47 -24.30
C ALA A 37 -5.09 9.17 -24.79
N ASN A 38 -4.26 10.20 -24.99
CA ASN A 38 -2.87 10.03 -25.41
C ASN A 38 -2.03 9.43 -24.29
N GLU A 39 -2.26 9.84 -23.04
CA GLU A 39 -1.58 9.26 -21.87
C GLU A 39 -1.93 7.77 -21.70
N VAL A 40 -3.22 7.43 -21.76
CA VAL A 40 -3.70 6.04 -21.69
C VAL A 40 -3.09 5.20 -22.83
N ALA A 41 -3.07 5.71 -24.05
CA ALA A 41 -2.43 5.03 -25.17
C ALA A 41 -0.94 4.79 -24.92
N ALA A 42 -0.21 5.81 -24.44
CA ALA A 42 1.20 5.68 -24.10
C ALA A 42 1.43 4.61 -23.02
N TRP A 43 0.67 4.62 -21.93
CA TRP A 43 0.75 3.60 -20.88
C TRP A 43 0.53 2.19 -21.44
N HIS A 44 -0.50 1.99 -22.26
CA HIS A 44 -0.77 0.70 -22.89
C HIS A 44 0.34 0.25 -23.84
N THR A 45 0.97 1.15 -24.61
CA THR A 45 2.11 0.80 -25.47
C THR A 45 3.33 0.32 -24.68
N HIS A 46 3.43 0.71 -23.41
CA HIS A 46 4.47 0.26 -22.48
C HIS A 46 4.00 -0.89 -21.56
N GLY A 47 2.84 -1.50 -21.83
CA GLY A 47 2.32 -2.63 -21.06
C GLY A 47 1.74 -2.26 -19.69
N LEU A 48 1.57 -0.97 -19.39
CA LEU A 48 1.00 -0.49 -18.14
C LEU A 48 -0.53 -0.51 -18.24
N THR A 49 -1.16 -1.51 -17.62
CA THR A 49 -2.62 -1.72 -17.69
C THR A 49 -3.34 -1.55 -16.36
N SER A 50 -2.61 -1.37 -15.27
CA SER A 50 -3.17 -1.23 -13.93
C SER A 50 -2.34 -0.27 -13.09
N PHE A 51 -3.03 0.52 -12.28
CA PHE A 51 -2.41 1.29 -11.20
C PHE A 51 -2.64 0.56 -9.89
N VAL A 52 -1.55 0.25 -9.18
CA VAL A 52 -1.60 -0.33 -7.83
C VAL A 52 -1.23 0.77 -6.86
N CYS A 53 -2.11 1.02 -5.89
CA CYS A 53 -1.84 1.98 -4.85
C CYS A 53 -0.72 1.45 -3.94
N GLN A 54 0.29 2.27 -3.66
CA GLN A 54 1.37 1.88 -2.75
C GLN A 54 0.84 1.79 -1.31
N SER A 55 1.21 0.72 -0.62
CA SER A 55 0.93 0.56 0.81
C SER A 55 1.75 1.59 1.59
N GLN A 56 1.08 2.38 2.44
CA GLN A 56 1.70 3.35 3.33
C GLN A 56 0.80 3.62 4.53
N ASN A 57 1.38 4.06 5.64
CA ASN A 57 0.64 4.34 6.88
C ASN A 57 0.68 5.81 7.35
N LEU A 58 1.24 6.72 6.55
CA LEU A 58 1.30 8.15 6.85
C LEU A 58 -0.07 8.84 6.76
N TYR A 59 -0.92 8.41 5.82
CA TYR A 59 -2.28 8.91 5.69
C TYR A 59 -3.26 7.77 5.46
N GLN A 60 -4.43 7.85 6.09
CA GLN A 60 -5.59 7.10 5.64
C GLN A 60 -5.99 7.54 4.24
N TYR A 61 -6.07 6.62 3.27
CA TYR A 61 -6.60 6.98 1.96
C TYR A 61 -8.08 7.36 2.08
N GLY A 62 -8.42 8.54 1.56
CA GLY A 62 -9.80 8.99 1.47
C GLY A 62 -10.51 8.29 0.31
N ILE A 63 -11.75 7.87 0.55
CA ILE A 63 -12.62 7.25 -0.46
C ILE A 63 -13.94 8.03 -0.43
N GLN A 64 -14.45 8.40 -1.60
CA GLN A 64 -15.78 8.98 -1.73
C GLN A 64 -16.50 8.31 -2.88
N ASP A 65 -17.47 7.47 -2.56
CA ASP A 65 -18.30 6.80 -3.54
C ASP A 65 -19.65 7.53 -3.66
N THR A 66 -20.04 7.84 -4.90
CA THR A 66 -21.25 8.61 -5.19
C THR A 66 -22.05 7.92 -6.29
N ILE A 67 -23.37 7.83 -6.12
CA ILE A 67 -24.32 7.39 -7.16
C ILE A 67 -25.07 8.62 -7.68
N THR A 68 -25.07 8.82 -9.00
CA THR A 68 -25.91 9.83 -9.65
C THR A 68 -27.19 9.17 -10.17
N ILE A 69 -28.33 9.70 -9.74
CA ILE A 69 -29.66 9.34 -10.23
C ILE A 69 -30.06 10.37 -11.26
N VAL A 70 -30.35 9.93 -12.49
CA VAL A 70 -30.90 10.80 -13.55
C VAL A 70 -32.35 10.40 -13.77
N ASN A 71 -33.27 11.34 -13.63
CA ASN A 71 -34.69 11.08 -13.89
C ASN A 71 -35.04 11.25 -15.38
N SER A 72 -36.28 10.93 -15.75
CA SER A 72 -36.77 11.02 -17.14
C SER A 72 -36.82 12.45 -17.72
N LEU A 73 -36.65 13.48 -16.88
CA LEU A 73 -36.53 14.88 -17.29
C LEU A 73 -35.07 15.31 -17.46
N ASN A 74 -34.13 14.36 -17.42
CA ASN A 74 -32.69 14.60 -17.48
C ASN A 74 -32.16 15.48 -16.32
N LEU A 75 -32.83 15.44 -15.16
CA LEU A 75 -32.35 16.08 -13.94
C LEU A 75 -31.47 15.09 -13.17
N GLU A 76 -30.25 15.52 -12.84
CA GLU A 76 -29.27 14.73 -12.11
C GLU A 76 -29.31 15.04 -10.61
N GLN A 77 -29.28 14.00 -9.77
CA GLN A 77 -29.12 14.10 -8.33
C GLN A 77 -28.06 13.11 -7.85
N SER A 78 -27.00 13.60 -7.20
CA SER A 78 -25.92 12.78 -6.70
C SER A 78 -26.07 12.51 -5.20
N ILE A 79 -25.97 11.23 -4.81
CA ILE A 79 -26.04 10.77 -3.42
C ILE A 79 -24.72 10.08 -3.07
N ARG A 80 -24.11 10.50 -1.96
CA ARG A 80 -22.89 9.87 -1.44
C ARG A 80 -23.25 8.59 -0.66
N ILE A 81 -22.67 7.46 -1.07
CA ILE A 81 -22.96 6.13 -0.48
C ILE A 81 -21.86 5.62 0.45
N ASN A 82 -20.64 6.14 0.30
CA ASN A 82 -19.52 5.81 1.16
C ASN A 82 -18.61 7.04 1.30
N GLU A 83 -18.11 7.27 2.51
CA GLU A 83 -17.06 8.25 2.75
C GLU A 83 -16.06 7.72 3.77
N GLN A 84 -14.80 7.78 3.37
CA GLN A 84 -13.66 7.68 4.25
C GLN A 84 -12.83 8.94 4.07
N LYS A 85 -12.50 9.62 5.17
CA LYS A 85 -11.71 10.86 5.11
C LYS A 85 -10.23 10.54 5.03
N THR A 86 -9.49 11.39 4.34
CA THR A 86 -8.03 11.40 4.43
C THR A 86 -7.63 11.93 5.80
N LEU A 87 -6.95 11.10 6.59
CA LEU A 87 -6.48 11.45 7.93
C LEU A 87 -4.99 11.23 8.02
N ALA A 88 -4.25 12.22 8.54
CA ALA A 88 -2.83 12.08 8.81
C ALA A 88 -2.62 11.20 10.04
N ASN A 89 -1.67 10.28 9.94
CA ASN A 89 -1.18 9.50 11.05
C ASN A 89 0.08 10.16 11.61
N LEU A 90 0.06 10.48 12.91
CA LEU A 90 1.16 11.18 13.58
C LEU A 90 2.37 10.28 13.87
N VAL A 91 2.22 8.95 13.73
CA VAL A 91 3.26 7.95 13.94
C VAL A 91 3.54 7.13 12.68
N GLY A 92 3.30 7.71 11.50
CA GLY A 92 3.62 7.07 10.23
C GLY A 92 5.12 6.76 10.16
N VAL A 93 5.46 5.48 10.12
CA VAL A 93 6.85 4.98 10.00
C VAL A 93 7.06 4.17 8.71
N GLU A 94 5.98 3.89 7.96
CA GLU A 94 5.99 3.12 6.73
C GLU A 94 5.47 3.98 5.58
N TYR A 95 6.23 5.01 5.21
CA TYR A 95 5.95 5.81 4.04
C TYR A 95 7.27 6.20 3.37
N VAL A 96 7.42 5.80 2.10
CA VAL A 96 8.55 6.19 1.27
C VAL A 96 7.99 6.78 -0.01
N GLY A 97 8.29 8.05 -0.26
CA GLY A 97 7.85 8.77 -1.44
C GLY A 97 8.87 9.78 -1.92
N PRO A 98 8.59 10.49 -3.04
CA PRO A 98 9.53 11.43 -3.66
C PRO A 98 10.04 12.52 -2.71
N TRP A 99 9.25 12.91 -1.71
CA TRP A 99 9.63 13.90 -0.71
C TRP A 99 10.74 13.40 0.23
N ASN A 100 10.81 12.10 0.53
CA ASN A 100 11.91 11.53 1.31
C ASN A 100 13.24 11.71 0.54
N ASN A 101 13.23 11.40 -0.76
CA ASN A 101 14.39 11.55 -1.63
C ASN A 101 14.85 13.01 -1.69
N LEU A 102 13.91 13.96 -1.83
CA LEU A 102 14.20 15.39 -1.84
C LEU A 102 14.83 15.85 -0.50
N ALA A 103 14.23 15.50 0.63
CA ALA A 103 14.69 15.94 1.94
C ALA A 103 16.07 15.35 2.31
N ILE A 104 16.27 14.05 2.09
CA ILE A 104 17.54 13.38 2.36
C ILE A 104 18.64 13.95 1.45
N CYS A 105 18.35 14.10 0.16
CA CYS A 105 19.33 14.58 -0.79
C CYS A 105 19.73 16.05 -0.55
N GLU A 106 18.78 16.88 -0.10
CA GLU A 106 19.04 18.25 0.35
C GLU A 106 19.97 18.25 1.58
N ALA A 107 19.72 17.37 2.57
CA ALA A 107 20.50 17.30 3.80
C ALA A 107 21.96 16.82 3.60
N ILE A 108 22.21 15.95 2.62
CA ILE A 108 23.54 15.40 2.32
C ILE A 108 24.21 16.05 1.12
N TRP A 109 23.66 17.15 0.60
CA TRP A 109 24.19 17.90 -0.55
C TRP A 109 24.34 17.05 -1.82
N CYS A 110 23.43 16.09 -2.03
CA CYS A 110 23.42 15.29 -3.24
C CYS A 110 22.57 15.91 -4.35
N SER A 111 22.66 15.33 -5.54
CA SER A 111 21.71 15.60 -6.62
C SER A 111 20.91 14.35 -6.97
N LEU A 112 19.63 14.54 -7.30
CA LEU A 112 18.77 13.51 -7.86
C LEU A 112 18.92 13.40 -9.40
N VAL A 113 19.69 14.30 -10.01
CA VAL A 113 20.01 14.25 -11.45
C VAL A 113 21.14 13.26 -11.67
N ARG A 114 20.86 12.15 -12.37
CA ARG A 114 21.82 11.04 -12.59
C ARG A 114 23.16 11.46 -13.20
N GLN A 115 23.16 12.53 -14.00
CA GLN A 115 24.36 13.04 -14.66
C GLN A 115 25.17 14.03 -13.81
N ALA A 116 24.68 14.42 -12.62
CA ALA A 116 25.40 15.31 -11.74
C ALA A 116 26.67 14.66 -11.15
N GLY A 117 27.67 15.49 -10.83
CA GLY A 117 28.90 15.04 -10.19
C GLY A 117 28.69 14.52 -8.76
N ASN A 118 27.69 15.05 -8.06
CA ASN A 118 27.29 14.70 -6.69
C ASN A 118 25.98 13.88 -6.66
N VAL A 119 25.69 13.07 -7.69
CA VAL A 119 24.55 12.14 -7.63
C VAL A 119 24.71 11.18 -6.45
N ILE A 120 23.59 10.80 -5.83
CA ILE A 120 23.57 9.92 -4.65
C ILE A 120 24.40 8.63 -4.81
N ASP A 121 24.37 8.03 -6.00
CA ASP A 121 25.13 6.80 -6.29
C ASP A 121 26.66 7.00 -6.31
N LYS A 122 27.14 8.25 -6.43
CA LYS A 122 28.57 8.59 -6.53
C LYS A 122 29.19 9.12 -5.23
N ILE A 123 28.37 9.47 -4.25
CA ILE A 123 28.85 10.04 -2.98
C ILE A 123 29.14 8.95 -1.92
N GLY A 124 29.08 7.68 -2.30
CA GLY A 124 29.42 6.55 -1.43
C GLY A 124 28.33 6.20 -0.41
N ILE A 125 27.09 6.64 -0.64
CA ILE A 125 25.92 6.35 0.20
C ILE A 125 25.00 5.41 -0.58
N SER A 126 24.69 4.26 0.00
CA SER A 126 23.67 3.35 -0.51
C SER A 126 22.29 3.85 -0.08
N TYR A 127 21.43 4.17 -1.04
CA TYR A 127 20.06 4.56 -0.73
C TYR A 127 19.31 3.46 0.03
N ASP A 128 19.54 2.21 -0.37
CA ASP A 128 18.88 1.06 0.21
C ASP A 128 19.37 0.78 1.63
N VAL A 129 20.70 0.74 1.83
CA VAL A 129 21.28 0.34 3.12
C VAL A 129 21.40 1.53 4.07
N ASP A 130 21.95 2.66 3.63
CA ASP A 130 22.31 3.75 4.55
C ASP A 130 21.15 4.70 4.85
N ILE A 131 20.11 4.70 4.00
CA ILE A 131 18.98 5.65 4.09
C ILE A 131 17.67 4.96 4.48
N ILE A 132 17.31 3.84 3.83
CA ILE A 132 16.02 3.18 4.05
C ILE A 132 16.08 2.15 5.19
N ILE A 133 17.14 1.33 5.23
CA ILE A 133 17.26 0.19 6.15
C ILE A 133 18.10 0.51 7.39
N GLY A 134 19.08 1.41 7.26
CA GLY A 134 20.09 1.61 8.29
C GLY A 134 21.00 0.40 8.50
N THR A 135 21.75 0.41 9.60
CA THR A 135 22.81 -0.58 9.86
C THR A 135 22.32 -1.89 10.49
N ILE A 136 21.03 -1.99 10.81
CA ILE A 136 20.45 -3.17 11.47
C ILE A 136 19.70 -3.99 10.43
N GLN A 137 20.17 -5.21 10.18
CA GLN A 137 19.55 -6.16 9.24
C GLN A 137 19.09 -7.41 9.99
N PRO A 138 17.85 -7.45 10.50
CA PRO A 138 17.28 -8.66 11.07
C PRO A 138 16.86 -9.63 9.96
N PRO A 139 16.79 -10.95 10.20
CA PRO A 139 16.44 -11.95 9.17
C PRO A 139 15.12 -11.67 8.43
N THR A 140 14.17 -10.99 9.09
CA THR A 140 12.91 -10.54 8.50
C THR A 140 13.12 -9.66 7.28
N ILE A 141 14.14 -8.80 7.26
CA ILE A 141 14.39 -7.90 6.15
C ILE A 141 14.85 -8.65 4.90
N ASP A 142 15.70 -9.65 5.06
CA ASP A 142 16.20 -10.47 3.96
C ASP A 142 15.05 -11.27 3.36
N LEU A 143 14.19 -11.85 4.21
CA LEU A 143 12.99 -12.57 3.79
C LEU A 143 12.01 -11.69 3.01
N VAL A 144 11.77 -10.46 3.48
CA VAL A 144 10.93 -9.48 2.78
C VAL A 144 11.56 -9.16 1.42
N ARG A 145 12.88 -8.94 1.33
CA ARG A 145 13.54 -8.61 0.06
C ARG A 145 13.55 -9.75 -0.95
N GLU A 146 13.71 -10.99 -0.48
CA GLU A 146 13.69 -12.17 -1.36
C GLU A 146 12.29 -12.47 -1.90
N ASN A 147 11.24 -12.18 -1.11
CA ASN A 147 9.89 -12.66 -1.40
C ASN A 147 8.87 -11.55 -1.72
N THR A 148 9.21 -10.28 -1.49
CA THR A 148 8.39 -9.14 -1.87
C THR A 148 9.13 -8.27 -2.89
N PHE A 149 8.83 -8.52 -4.16
CA PHE A 149 8.84 -7.46 -5.16
C PHE A 149 7.48 -6.77 -5.09
N GLN A 150 7.46 -5.44 -5.10
CA GLN A 150 6.26 -4.59 -5.03
C GLN A 150 5.23 -4.78 -6.18
N ASP A 151 5.26 -5.91 -6.90
CA ASP A 151 4.54 -6.10 -8.16
C ASP A 151 3.66 -7.36 -8.22
N ALA A 152 3.60 -8.18 -7.17
CA ALA A 152 2.91 -9.48 -7.24
C ALA A 152 2.08 -9.81 -5.99
N PHE A 153 0.99 -9.08 -5.77
CA PHE A 153 -0.04 -9.54 -4.84
C PHE A 153 -1.45 -9.32 -5.34
N PHE A 154 -1.90 -10.07 -6.35
CA PHE A 154 -3.32 -10.43 -6.51
C PHE A 154 -3.46 -11.73 -7.34
N ARG A 155 -3.34 -12.90 -6.71
CA ARG A 155 -3.92 -14.12 -7.29
C ARG A 155 -5.41 -14.14 -6.96
N HIS A 156 -6.19 -13.98 -8.03
CA HIS A 156 -7.60 -14.30 -8.19
C HIS A 156 -8.15 -15.32 -7.17
N LEU A 157 -8.92 -14.84 -6.19
CA LEU A 157 -9.89 -15.67 -5.49
C LEU A 157 -11.27 -15.38 -6.08
N HIS A 158 -11.58 -16.04 -7.19
CA HIS A 158 -12.94 -16.10 -7.71
C HIS A 158 -13.73 -17.12 -6.88
N LEU A 159 -14.32 -16.68 -5.77
CA LEU A 159 -15.38 -17.46 -5.13
C LEU A 159 -16.69 -17.15 -5.88
N LYS A 160 -17.10 -18.09 -6.75
CA LYS A 160 -18.48 -18.17 -7.22
C LYS A 160 -19.37 -18.49 -6.02
N THR A 161 -19.95 -17.48 -5.38
CA THR A 161 -21.07 -17.68 -4.48
C THR A 161 -22.31 -17.97 -5.32
N ASN A 162 -22.68 -19.25 -5.40
CA ASN A 162 -24.00 -19.62 -5.89
C ASN A 162 -25.04 -19.08 -4.91
N ALA A 163 -25.92 -18.22 -5.41
CA ALA A 163 -27.12 -17.81 -4.73
C ALA A 163 -28.02 -19.03 -4.50
N ALA A 164 -28.15 -19.45 -3.24
CA ALA A 164 -29.21 -20.35 -2.82
C ALA A 164 -29.46 -20.17 -1.31
N ILE A 165 -30.20 -19.13 -0.93
CA ILE A 165 -30.97 -19.15 0.31
C ILE A 165 -32.32 -18.51 0.03
N GLY A 166 -33.22 -19.33 -0.50
CA GLY A 166 -34.65 -19.16 -0.35
C GLY A 166 -35.16 -20.44 0.28
N ASP A 167 -35.08 -20.55 1.60
CA ASP A 167 -35.90 -21.50 2.37
C ASP A 167 -36.20 -20.90 3.74
N ASN A 168 -37.45 -20.45 3.88
CA ASN A 168 -38.03 -20.00 5.13
C ASN A 168 -38.40 -21.23 5.97
N ASP A 169 -37.47 -21.76 6.78
CA ASP A 169 -37.81 -22.69 7.86
C ASP A 169 -37.81 -21.94 9.21
N PRO A 170 -38.97 -21.71 9.84
CA PRO A 170 -39.10 -20.94 11.07
C PRO A 170 -38.77 -21.77 12.32
N ARG A 171 -37.85 -22.73 12.25
CA ARG A 171 -37.40 -23.48 13.42
C ARG A 171 -36.40 -22.66 14.23
N SER A 172 -36.97 -21.84 15.10
CA SER A 172 -36.40 -21.43 16.37
C SER A 172 -35.51 -22.52 16.97
N ASN A 173 -34.21 -22.29 17.01
CA ASN A 173 -33.35 -23.01 17.93
C ASN A 173 -32.38 -22.02 18.55
N ASP A 174 -32.61 -21.82 19.84
CA ASP A 174 -32.02 -20.85 20.76
C ASP A 174 -30.56 -21.21 21.08
N TYR A 175 -29.73 -21.39 20.05
CA TYR A 175 -28.29 -21.50 20.23
C TYR A 175 -27.75 -20.10 20.48
N TYR A 176 -27.53 -19.78 21.75
CA TYR A 176 -26.65 -18.69 22.17
C TYR A 176 -25.22 -18.99 21.75
N LEU A 177 -24.96 -19.04 20.44
CA LEU A 177 -23.61 -19.08 19.90
C LEU A 177 -22.97 -17.76 20.34
N ARG A 178 -22.00 -17.87 21.23
CA ARG A 178 -21.18 -16.72 21.62
C ARG A 178 -20.08 -16.57 20.58
N SER A 179 -19.65 -15.35 20.35
CA SER A 179 -18.44 -15.14 19.56
C SER A 179 -17.27 -15.78 20.31
N VAL A 180 -16.52 -16.64 19.63
CA VAL A 180 -15.32 -17.28 20.18
C VAL A 180 -14.13 -16.82 19.36
N GLU A 181 -13.04 -16.53 20.04
CA GLU A 181 -11.76 -16.28 19.41
C GLU A 181 -10.98 -17.58 19.33
N VAL A 182 -10.57 -17.96 18.11
CA VAL A 182 -9.86 -19.22 17.85
C VAL A 182 -8.48 -18.95 17.25
N ASP A 183 -7.61 -19.93 17.42
CA ASP A 183 -6.31 -20.01 16.76
C ASP A 183 -6.41 -20.97 15.57
N PRO A 184 -6.54 -20.46 14.34
CA PRO A 184 -6.71 -21.32 13.17
C PRO A 184 -5.37 -21.89 12.65
N VAL A 185 -4.25 -21.72 13.38
CA VAL A 185 -2.93 -22.14 12.91
C VAL A 185 -2.83 -23.67 12.84
N PRO A 186 -2.45 -24.25 11.69
CA PRO A 186 -2.27 -25.69 11.55
C PRO A 186 -1.29 -26.26 12.58
N SER A 187 -1.58 -27.45 13.11
CA SER A 187 -0.70 -28.10 14.10
C SER A 187 0.70 -28.42 13.55
N THR A 188 0.82 -28.61 12.24
CA THR A 188 2.09 -28.82 11.52
C THR A 188 3.02 -27.61 11.58
N TRP A 189 2.51 -26.43 11.92
CA TRP A 189 3.29 -25.20 12.02
C TRP A 189 3.82 -24.95 13.44
N ARG A 190 3.54 -25.85 14.39
CA ARG A 190 4.06 -25.74 15.76
C ARG A 190 5.57 -25.97 15.79
N GLY A 191 6.27 -25.19 16.61
CA GLY A 191 7.73 -25.28 16.77
C GLY A 191 8.54 -24.57 15.69
N MET A 192 7.88 -23.85 14.78
CA MET A 192 8.52 -22.98 13.80
C MET A 192 8.66 -21.55 14.33
N LEU A 193 9.57 -20.79 13.74
CA LEU A 193 9.67 -19.34 13.91
C LEU A 193 9.07 -18.65 12.69
N PHE A 194 8.37 -17.54 12.92
CA PHE A 194 7.63 -16.81 11.90
C PHE A 194 8.12 -15.36 11.80
N ALA A 195 8.37 -14.94 10.57
CA ALA A 195 8.68 -13.56 10.17
C ALA A 195 7.46 -12.92 9.46
N GLY A 196 6.25 -13.18 9.97
CA GLY A 196 5.00 -12.71 9.40
C GLY A 196 4.58 -11.31 9.91
N GLY A 197 3.29 -10.98 9.77
CA GLY A 197 2.75 -9.69 10.20
C GLY A 197 2.79 -8.67 9.07
N ASN A 198 3.07 -7.42 9.42
CA ASN A 198 3.31 -6.36 8.44
C ASN A 198 4.73 -6.45 7.87
N PRO A 199 4.90 -6.79 6.57
CA PRO A 199 6.20 -6.89 5.94
C PRO A 199 6.91 -5.54 5.83
N MET A 200 6.20 -4.44 6.01
CA MET A 200 6.78 -3.10 6.07
C MET A 200 7.44 -2.81 7.43
N TYR A 201 7.11 -3.58 8.48
CA TYR A 201 7.80 -3.49 9.77
C TYR A 201 9.02 -4.42 9.77
N VAL A 202 10.04 -3.99 9.04
CA VAL A 202 11.24 -4.79 8.74
C VAL A 202 12.13 -5.08 9.95
N TYR A 203 11.93 -4.39 11.08
CA TYR A 203 12.73 -4.55 12.30
C TYR A 203 12.16 -5.56 13.31
N ASN A 204 11.22 -6.39 12.87
CA ASN A 204 10.59 -7.42 13.69
C ASN A 204 11.55 -8.56 14.04
N ASP A 205 11.43 -9.03 15.28
CA ASP A 205 12.05 -10.29 15.72
C ASP A 205 11.30 -11.49 15.15
N LEU A 206 12.00 -12.62 15.07
CA LEU A 206 11.38 -13.91 14.77
C LEU A 206 10.54 -14.37 15.97
N VAL A 207 9.26 -14.64 15.76
CA VAL A 207 8.33 -15.03 16.83
C VAL A 207 7.87 -16.48 16.69
N PRO A 208 7.56 -17.19 17.80
CA PRO A 208 7.15 -18.60 17.77
C PRO A 208 5.66 -18.80 17.42
N PHE A 209 5.00 -17.78 16.87
CA PHE A 209 3.58 -17.81 16.51
C PHE A 209 3.34 -17.11 15.18
N VAL A 210 2.33 -17.57 14.43
CA VAL A 210 1.87 -16.87 13.23
C VAL A 210 1.27 -15.53 13.64
N GLN A 211 1.63 -14.47 12.94
CA GLN A 211 1.11 -13.12 13.17
C GLN A 211 -0.07 -12.82 12.26
N ASP A 212 -0.91 -11.87 12.65
CA ASP A 212 -2.07 -11.44 11.85
C ASP A 212 -1.65 -10.83 10.50
N SER A 213 -2.56 -10.81 9.53
CA SER A 213 -2.33 -10.10 8.27
C SER A 213 -2.30 -8.59 8.49
N PHE A 214 -1.51 -7.90 7.69
CA PHE A 214 -1.35 -6.45 7.80
C PHE A 214 -2.43 -5.69 7.01
N GLY A 215 -2.61 -4.43 7.38
CA GLY A 215 -3.53 -3.54 6.69
C GLY A 215 -3.22 -2.08 6.97
N HIS A 216 -4.03 -1.19 6.39
CA HIS A 216 -3.82 0.26 6.41
C HIS A 216 -3.69 0.86 7.83
N ASN A 217 -4.30 0.21 8.81
CA ASN A 217 -4.36 0.69 10.20
C ASN A 217 -3.33 0.01 11.10
N ASP A 218 -2.41 -0.78 10.54
CA ASP A 218 -1.35 -1.37 11.33
C ASP A 218 -0.34 -0.30 11.76
N ALA A 219 0.03 -0.31 13.03
CA ALA A 219 0.83 0.73 13.66
C ALA A 219 2.31 0.37 13.83
N CYS A 220 2.74 -0.83 13.40
CA CYS A 220 4.15 -1.26 13.44
C CYS A 220 4.74 -1.25 14.86
N GLN A 221 3.94 -1.65 15.86
CA GLN A 221 4.35 -1.55 17.26
C GLN A 221 4.40 -2.88 18.01
N VAL A 222 3.54 -3.84 17.66
CA VAL A 222 3.39 -5.06 18.46
C VAL A 222 3.14 -6.27 17.57
N GLN A 223 4.04 -7.25 17.66
CA GLN A 223 3.83 -8.59 17.07
C GLN A 223 2.81 -9.36 17.92
N LYS A 224 1.65 -9.66 17.34
CA LYS A 224 0.55 -10.36 18.03
C LYS A 224 0.22 -11.68 17.33
N PRO A 225 -0.15 -12.73 18.08
CA PRO A 225 -0.62 -13.98 17.48
C PRO A 225 -1.86 -13.78 16.61
N PHE A 226 -1.92 -14.48 15.48
CA PHE A 226 -3.08 -14.51 14.61
C PHE A 226 -4.26 -15.15 15.33
N LYS A 227 -5.39 -14.44 15.35
CA LYS A 227 -6.63 -14.88 15.98
C LYS A 227 -7.80 -14.54 15.08
N VAL A 228 -8.74 -15.48 14.97
CA VAL A 228 -9.98 -15.27 14.21
C VAL A 228 -11.15 -15.25 15.17
N LYS A 229 -11.95 -14.19 15.10
CA LYS A 229 -13.20 -14.08 15.84
C LYS A 229 -14.33 -14.72 15.04
N LEU A 230 -14.76 -15.90 15.47
CA LEU A 230 -15.90 -16.59 14.86
C LEU A 230 -17.20 -16.00 15.39
N GLN A 231 -17.99 -15.42 14.49
CA GLN A 231 -19.32 -14.89 14.81
C GLN A 231 -20.40 -15.96 14.61
N PRO A 232 -21.51 -15.90 15.36
CA PRO A 232 -22.60 -16.87 15.28
C PRO A 232 -23.08 -17.16 13.87
N ASN A 233 -23.33 -16.11 13.08
CA ASN A 233 -23.84 -16.23 11.72
C ASN A 233 -22.81 -16.86 10.77
N SER A 234 -21.52 -16.53 10.94
CA SER A 234 -20.43 -17.13 10.17
C SER A 234 -20.28 -18.63 10.48
N ILE A 235 -20.42 -19.01 11.76
CA ILE A 235 -20.38 -20.42 12.19
C ILE A 235 -21.56 -21.19 11.59
N LEU A 236 -22.77 -20.63 11.67
CA LEU A 236 -23.97 -21.26 11.12
C LEU A 236 -23.85 -21.49 9.60
N LEU A 237 -23.37 -20.47 8.88
CA LEU A 237 -23.13 -20.56 7.44
C LEU A 237 -22.07 -21.62 7.12
N ALA A 238 -20.96 -21.65 7.85
CA ALA A 238 -19.90 -22.65 7.66
C ALA A 238 -20.41 -24.07 7.90
N LEU A 239 -21.18 -24.29 8.98
CA LEU A 239 -21.79 -25.59 9.27
C LEU A 239 -22.77 -26.05 8.19
N ARG A 240 -23.47 -25.12 7.53
CA ARG A 240 -24.34 -25.43 6.39
C ARG A 240 -23.58 -25.69 5.08
N ALA A 241 -22.40 -25.08 4.92
CA ALA A 241 -21.56 -25.24 3.73
C ALA A 241 -20.67 -26.49 3.78
N LEU A 242 -20.51 -27.13 4.94
CA LEU A 242 -19.78 -28.40 5.05
C LEU A 242 -20.48 -29.50 4.24
N PRO A 243 -19.77 -30.20 3.34
CA PRO A 243 -20.32 -31.37 2.68
C PRO A 243 -20.65 -32.47 3.72
N PRO A 244 -21.64 -33.33 3.44
CA PRO A 244 -22.04 -34.41 4.34
C PRO A 244 -20.94 -35.46 4.55
#